data_AF-A0A7Y5X008-F1
#
_entry.id   AF-A0A7Y5X008-F1
#
_cell.length_a   1.000
_cell.length_b   1.000
_cell.length_c   1.000
_cell.angle_alpha   90.00
_cell.angle_beta   90.00
_cell.angle_gamma   90.00
#
_symmetry.space_group_name_H-M   'P 1'
#
loop_
_entity.id
_entity.type
_entity.pdbx_description
1 polymer ?
#
loop_
_entity_poly.entity_id
_entity_poly.type
_entity_poly.pdbx_seq_one_letter_code
_entity_poly.pdbx_strand_id
1 'polypeptide(L)'
;MNWIPAAEVKKSRYEQQFGDLDERSLVRKGNAAYAAGLALLMAGEGEAADWFRRAAARWRESWSGGESWGRPVGALKASLLAHDDAAVEELAPWTLELGSATAESPIGRYAAAIALLALGRWPEARHVAESLRERDDFPHDVADALAYISAHDVAGYAEAVESVVASFETRDEHLEDVAVADTALALQELARRRGMEHTLPASPVLPGSE
;
A
#
# COMPACT_ATOMS: atom_id res chain seq x y z
N MET A 1 12.14 17.72 2.04
CA MET A 1 11.66 17.51 3.42
C MET A 1 12.79 16.89 4.24
N ASN A 2 12.92 17.17 5.54
CA ASN A 2 13.82 16.38 6.40
C ASN A 2 13.01 15.22 7.01
N TRP A 3 13.34 13.99 6.60
CA TRP A 3 12.53 12.81 6.88
C TRP A 3 12.60 12.35 8.33
N ILE A 4 13.75 12.49 8.99
CA ILE A 4 13.92 12.05 10.40
C ILE A 4 13.04 12.87 11.36
N PRO A 5 13.07 14.22 11.37
CA PRO A 5 12.15 15.00 12.18
C PRO A 5 10.67 14.74 11.85
N ALA A 6 10.34 14.52 10.58
CA ALA A 6 8.97 14.17 10.18
C ALA A 6 8.55 12.85 10.82
N ALA A 7 9.40 11.81 10.77
CA ALA A 7 9.14 10.54 11.44
C ALA A 7 8.90 10.74 12.94
N GLU A 8 9.76 11.45 13.65
CA GLU A 8 9.63 11.67 15.11
C GLU A 8 8.32 12.36 15.52
N VAL A 9 7.83 13.30 14.70
CA VAL A 9 6.50 13.90 14.90
C VAL A 9 5.38 12.85 14.77
N LYS A 10 5.46 11.97 13.78
CA LYS A 10 4.47 10.90 13.57
C LYS A 10 4.54 9.84 14.66
N LYS A 11 5.74 9.45 15.11
CA LYS A 11 5.94 8.56 16.26
C LYS A 11 5.31 9.14 17.53
N SER A 12 5.58 10.42 17.81
CA SER A 12 4.98 11.12 18.96
C SER A 12 3.46 11.14 18.90
N ARG A 13 2.87 11.37 17.73
CA ARG A 13 1.41 11.30 17.52
C ARG A 13 0.85 9.89 17.69
N TYR A 14 1.60 8.87 17.29
CA TYR A 14 1.21 7.47 17.51
C TYR A 14 1.13 7.16 19.01
N GLU A 15 2.11 7.59 19.80
CA GLU A 15 2.14 7.31 21.24
C GLU A 15 1.06 8.07 22.02
N GLN A 16 0.68 9.26 21.55
CA GLN A 16 -0.40 10.03 22.17
C GLN A 16 -1.74 9.27 22.07
N GLN A 17 -2.24 8.85 23.23
CA GLN A 17 -3.60 8.33 23.37
C GLN A 17 -4.46 9.32 24.14
N PHE A 18 -5.56 9.74 23.52
CA PHE A 18 -6.61 10.54 24.15
C PHE A 18 -7.90 9.73 24.18
N GLY A 19 -8.34 9.35 25.37
CA GLY A 19 -9.55 8.55 25.58
C GLY A 19 -9.37 7.06 25.30
N ASP A 20 -10.50 6.37 25.13
CA ASP A 20 -10.55 4.93 24.92
C ASP A 20 -10.01 4.50 23.54
N LEU A 21 -9.52 3.26 23.44
CA LEU A 21 -9.10 2.67 22.18
C LEU A 21 -10.32 2.22 21.36
N ASP A 22 -11.04 3.19 20.81
CA ASP A 22 -12.12 2.95 19.86
C ASP A 22 -11.59 2.77 18.42
N GLU A 23 -12.47 2.33 17.52
CA GLU A 23 -12.17 2.15 16.10
C GLU A 23 -11.49 3.37 15.45
N ARG A 24 -11.96 4.58 15.77
CA ARG A 24 -11.45 5.83 15.19
C ARG A 24 -10.05 6.17 15.71
N SER A 25 -9.77 5.89 16.98
CA SER A 25 -8.45 6.05 17.58
C SER A 25 -7.44 5.07 16.96
N LEU A 26 -7.85 3.83 16.71
CA LEU A 26 -7.03 2.80 16.08
C LEU A 26 -6.68 3.17 14.65
N VAL A 27 -7.63 3.65 13.84
CA VAL A 27 -7.34 4.14 12.48
C VAL A 27 -6.33 5.28 12.51
N ARG A 28 -6.49 6.26 13.42
CA ARG A 28 -5.53 7.37 13.54
C ARG A 28 -4.14 6.91 13.94
N LYS A 29 -4.04 5.94 14.86
CA LYS A 29 -2.76 5.28 15.19
C LYS A 29 -2.18 4.55 13.98
N GLY A 30 -2.99 3.83 13.21
CA GLY A 30 -2.56 3.18 11.97
C GLY A 30 -1.95 4.18 10.98
N ASN A 31 -2.64 5.28 10.71
CA ASN A 31 -2.17 6.34 9.81
C ASN A 31 -0.86 6.97 10.31
N ALA A 32 -0.76 7.29 11.60
CA ALA A 32 0.45 7.86 12.19
C ALA A 32 1.64 6.88 12.11
N ALA A 33 1.42 5.61 12.38
CA ALA A 33 2.46 4.58 12.27
C ALA A 33 2.93 4.41 10.82
N TYR A 34 2.01 4.37 9.87
CA TYR A 34 2.34 4.25 8.46
C TYR A 34 3.16 5.44 7.96
N ALA A 35 2.75 6.66 8.35
CA ALA A 35 3.47 7.88 8.03
C ALA A 35 4.88 7.91 8.63
N ALA A 36 5.05 7.41 9.87
CA ALA A 36 6.38 7.24 10.47
C ALA A 36 7.22 6.23 9.67
N GLY A 37 6.64 5.10 9.28
CA GLY A 37 7.30 4.08 8.46
C GLY A 37 7.75 4.62 7.10
N LEU A 38 6.89 5.36 6.39
CA LEU A 38 7.24 6.00 5.12
C LEU A 38 8.37 7.02 5.29
N ALA A 39 8.32 7.88 6.31
CA ALA A 39 9.38 8.85 6.54
C ALA A 39 10.72 8.17 6.88
N LEU A 40 10.71 7.12 7.70
CA LEU A 40 11.92 6.33 7.99
C LEU A 40 12.46 5.62 6.75
N LEU A 41 11.58 5.05 5.92
CA LEU A 41 11.96 4.42 4.66
C LEU A 41 12.66 5.41 3.74
N MET A 42 12.11 6.62 3.60
CA MET A 42 12.73 7.69 2.81
C MET A 42 14.08 8.16 3.37
N ALA A 43 14.32 7.98 4.67
CA ALA A 43 15.59 8.28 5.32
C ALA A 43 16.61 7.12 5.24
N GLY A 44 16.23 5.95 4.71
CA GLY A 44 17.08 4.76 4.70
C GLY A 44 17.17 4.05 6.04
N GLU A 45 16.23 4.29 6.96
CA GLU A 45 16.28 3.76 8.33
C GLU A 45 15.60 2.39 8.42
N GLY A 46 16.33 1.39 8.93
CA GLY A 46 15.84 0.01 9.07
C GLY A 46 14.64 -0.16 10.01
N GLU A 47 14.39 0.80 10.90
CA GLU A 47 13.22 0.81 11.80
C GLU A 47 11.89 0.98 11.02
N ALA A 48 11.92 1.41 9.75
CA ALA A 48 10.73 1.59 8.93
C ALA A 48 9.79 0.38 8.95
N ALA A 49 10.35 -0.83 8.86
CA ALA A 49 9.59 -2.08 8.86
C ALA A 49 8.78 -2.30 10.15
N ASP A 50 9.31 -1.93 11.31
CA ASP A 50 8.58 -2.04 12.59
C ASP A 50 7.36 -1.12 12.62
N TRP A 51 7.49 0.08 12.05
CA TRP A 51 6.41 1.05 11.99
C TRP A 51 5.32 0.63 11.02
N PHE A 52 5.67 0.03 9.88
CA PHE A 52 4.70 -0.58 8.99
C PHE A 52 3.96 -1.76 9.64
N ARG A 53 4.66 -2.66 10.37
CA ARG A 53 4.01 -3.73 11.15
C ARG A 53 2.99 -3.18 12.15
N ARG A 54 3.35 -2.11 12.88
CA ARG A 54 2.42 -1.43 13.79
C ARG A 54 1.21 -0.88 13.07
N ALA A 55 1.39 -0.27 11.89
CA ALA A 55 0.29 0.26 11.09
C ALA A 55 -0.68 -0.85 10.66
N ALA A 56 -0.14 -1.95 10.12
CA ALA A 56 -0.93 -3.11 9.71
C ALA A 56 -1.77 -3.68 10.86
N ALA A 57 -1.17 -3.87 12.03
CA ALA A 57 -1.86 -4.35 13.22
C ALA A 57 -3.02 -3.42 13.63
N ARG A 58 -2.82 -2.09 13.63
CA ARG A 58 -3.86 -1.13 14.01
C ARG A 58 -5.01 -1.07 13.02
N TRP A 59 -4.75 -1.12 11.71
CA TRP A 59 -5.83 -1.19 10.73
C TRP A 59 -6.60 -2.50 10.83
N ARG A 60 -5.91 -3.62 11.06
CA ARG A 60 -6.54 -4.93 11.27
C ARG A 60 -7.43 -4.96 12.52
N GLU A 61 -6.92 -4.44 13.64
CA GLU A 61 -7.65 -4.32 14.92
C GLU A 61 -8.86 -3.39 14.79
N SER A 62 -8.72 -2.31 14.02
CA SER A 62 -9.81 -1.35 13.82
C SER A 62 -10.95 -1.90 12.97
N TRP A 63 -10.79 -3.02 12.24
CA TRP A 63 -11.82 -3.51 11.32
C TRP A 63 -13.12 -3.91 12.05
N SER A 64 -14.23 -3.30 11.63
CA SER A 64 -15.57 -3.54 12.19
C SER A 64 -16.60 -4.03 11.16
N GLY A 65 -16.18 -4.30 9.92
CA GLY A 65 -17.05 -4.73 8.81
C GLY A 65 -17.44 -3.60 7.84
N GLY A 66 -18.31 -3.93 6.89
CA GLY A 66 -18.84 -2.99 5.89
C GLY A 66 -17.85 -2.62 4.78
N GLU A 67 -18.10 -1.51 4.07
CA GLU A 67 -17.28 -1.05 2.93
C GLU A 67 -16.04 -0.22 3.33
N SER A 68 -15.42 -0.54 4.47
CA SER A 68 -14.25 0.19 4.98
C SER A 68 -12.93 -0.32 4.39
N TRP A 69 -12.90 -0.54 3.07
CA TRP A 69 -11.82 -1.23 2.34
C TRP A 69 -10.43 -0.61 2.50
N GLY A 70 -10.33 0.66 2.90
CA GLY A 70 -9.04 1.29 3.20
C GLY A 70 -8.24 0.57 4.29
N ARG A 71 -8.89 -0.12 5.24
CA ARG A 71 -8.22 -0.88 6.30
C ARG A 71 -7.50 -2.12 5.78
N PRO A 72 -8.15 -3.07 5.07
CA PRO A 72 -7.44 -4.21 4.50
C PRO A 72 -6.39 -3.78 3.46
N VAL A 73 -6.66 -2.77 2.63
CA VAL A 73 -5.68 -2.22 1.68
C VAL A 73 -4.44 -1.70 2.42
N GLY A 74 -4.64 -0.86 3.44
CA GLY A 74 -3.55 -0.28 4.23
C GLY A 74 -2.74 -1.34 4.96
N ALA A 75 -3.41 -2.32 5.58
CA ALA A 75 -2.73 -3.40 6.28
C ALA A 75 -1.86 -4.25 5.34
N LEU A 76 -2.39 -4.65 4.18
CA LEU A 76 -1.63 -5.39 3.17
C LEU A 76 -0.45 -4.60 2.62
N LYS A 77 -0.67 -3.34 2.23
CA LYS A 77 0.42 -2.48 1.73
C LYS A 77 1.52 -2.32 2.77
N ALA A 78 1.16 -2.05 4.02
CA ALA A 78 2.15 -1.93 5.09
C ALA A 78 2.94 -3.23 5.30
N SER A 79 2.30 -4.39 5.31
CA SER A 79 3.00 -5.67 5.42
C SER A 79 3.93 -5.96 4.23
N LEU A 80 3.52 -5.60 3.01
CA LEU A 80 4.39 -5.68 1.82
C LEU A 80 5.63 -4.78 1.98
N LEU A 81 5.46 -3.53 2.38
CA LEU A 81 6.56 -2.58 2.60
C LEU A 81 7.46 -2.94 3.79
N ALA A 82 6.92 -3.68 4.77
CA ALA A 82 7.70 -4.24 5.88
C ALA A 82 8.47 -5.50 5.49
N HIS A 83 8.25 -6.04 4.28
CA HIS A 83 8.69 -7.37 3.84
C HIS A 83 8.31 -8.48 4.84
N ASP A 84 7.11 -8.38 5.42
CA ASP A 84 6.60 -9.33 6.41
C ASP A 84 5.72 -10.39 5.73
N ASP A 85 6.36 -11.43 5.22
CA ASP A 85 5.68 -12.51 4.48
C ASP A 85 4.63 -13.22 5.33
N ALA A 86 4.89 -13.44 6.62
CA ALA A 86 3.93 -14.09 7.50
C ALA A 86 2.66 -13.24 7.66
N ALA A 87 2.80 -11.92 7.83
CA ALA A 87 1.65 -11.03 7.88
C ALA A 87 0.91 -10.95 6.53
N VAL A 88 1.63 -10.98 5.40
CA VAL A 88 1.01 -11.03 4.06
C VAL A 88 0.19 -12.31 3.86
N GLU A 89 0.74 -13.46 4.25
CA GLU A 89 0.08 -14.77 4.17
C GLU A 89 -1.18 -14.84 5.05
N GLU A 90 -1.26 -14.10 6.14
CA GLU A 90 -2.46 -13.97 6.97
C GLU A 90 -3.47 -12.97 6.39
N LEU A 91 -3.00 -11.77 6.03
CA LEU A 91 -3.88 -10.65 5.66
C LEU A 91 -4.49 -10.80 4.27
N ALA A 92 -3.81 -11.47 3.33
CA ALA A 92 -4.31 -11.60 1.96
C ALA A 92 -5.53 -12.53 1.88
N PRO A 93 -5.53 -13.75 2.46
CA PRO A 93 -6.74 -14.58 2.54
C PRO A 93 -7.86 -13.88 3.29
N TRP A 94 -7.56 -13.26 4.44
CA TRP A 94 -8.54 -12.49 5.20
C TRP A 94 -9.20 -11.40 4.34
N THR A 95 -8.41 -10.63 3.58
CA THR A 95 -8.93 -9.59 2.68
C THR A 95 -9.88 -10.17 1.62
N LEU A 96 -9.59 -11.36 1.10
CA LEU A 96 -10.45 -12.03 0.12
C LEU A 96 -11.73 -12.58 0.75
N GLU A 97 -11.66 -13.13 1.96
CA GLU A 97 -12.81 -13.62 2.74
C GLU A 97 -13.85 -12.53 3.04
N LEU A 98 -13.42 -11.27 3.11
CA LEU A 98 -14.33 -10.12 3.24
C LEU A 98 -15.21 -9.89 1.98
N GLY A 99 -14.96 -10.60 0.88
CA GLY A 99 -15.71 -10.44 -0.38
C GLY A 99 -15.14 -9.36 -1.31
N SER A 100 -13.91 -8.91 -1.07
CA SER A 100 -13.24 -7.87 -1.86
C SER A 100 -13.18 -8.20 -3.36
N ALA A 101 -13.01 -9.47 -3.72
CA ALA A 101 -12.88 -9.91 -5.10
C ALA A 101 -14.14 -9.70 -5.93
N THR A 102 -15.31 -9.57 -5.28
CA THR A 102 -16.61 -9.35 -5.92
C THR A 102 -17.26 -8.03 -5.49
N ALA A 103 -16.53 -7.16 -4.78
CA ALA A 103 -17.07 -5.89 -4.31
C ALA A 103 -17.52 -4.99 -5.47
N GLU A 104 -18.61 -4.24 -5.31
CA GLU A 104 -19.06 -3.27 -6.33
C GLU A 104 -18.15 -2.03 -6.37
N SER A 105 -17.50 -1.71 -5.25
CA SER A 105 -16.61 -0.55 -5.15
C SER A 105 -15.21 -0.85 -5.74
N PRO A 106 -14.60 0.14 -6.44
CA PRO A 106 -13.25 -0.04 -6.99
C PRO A 106 -12.21 -0.28 -5.90
N ILE A 107 -12.34 0.35 -4.73
CA ILE A 107 -11.39 0.14 -3.63
C ILE A 107 -11.48 -1.29 -3.07
N GLY A 108 -12.67 -1.89 -3.04
CA GLY A 108 -12.82 -3.31 -2.70
C GLY A 108 -12.11 -4.22 -3.71
N ARG A 109 -12.32 -3.98 -5.01
CA ARG A 109 -11.62 -4.71 -6.09
C ARG A 109 -10.10 -4.51 -6.04
N TYR A 110 -9.64 -3.31 -5.71
CA TYR A 110 -8.22 -3.02 -5.51
C TYR A 110 -7.62 -3.81 -4.35
N ALA A 111 -8.33 -3.91 -3.21
CA ALA A 111 -7.92 -4.74 -2.08
C ALA A 111 -7.74 -6.20 -2.49
N ALA A 112 -8.67 -6.74 -3.29
CA ALA A 112 -8.58 -8.09 -3.81
C ALA A 112 -7.42 -8.27 -4.80
N ALA A 113 -7.19 -7.33 -5.71
CA ALA A 113 -6.09 -7.40 -6.67
C ALA A 113 -4.74 -7.49 -5.94
N ILE A 114 -4.49 -6.63 -4.94
CA ILE A 114 -3.28 -6.70 -4.11
C ILE A 114 -3.17 -8.06 -3.41
N ALA A 115 -4.24 -8.53 -2.76
CA ALA A 115 -4.24 -9.79 -2.04
C ALA A 115 -3.95 -10.99 -2.96
N LEU A 116 -4.56 -11.03 -4.15
CA LEU A 116 -4.35 -12.11 -5.13
C LEU A 116 -2.93 -12.10 -5.68
N LEU A 117 -2.38 -10.92 -6.01
CA LEU A 117 -0.99 -10.79 -6.43
C LEU A 117 -0.01 -11.23 -5.33
N ALA A 118 -0.26 -10.83 -4.09
CA ALA A 118 0.56 -11.20 -2.94
C ALA A 118 0.58 -12.73 -2.70
N LEU A 119 -0.53 -13.41 -2.96
CA LEU A 119 -0.67 -14.87 -2.89
C LEU A 119 -0.20 -15.61 -4.16
N GLY A 120 0.23 -14.88 -5.19
CA GLY A 120 0.60 -15.44 -6.49
C GLY A 120 -0.54 -16.10 -7.26
N ARG A 121 -1.78 -15.67 -7.03
CA ARG A 121 -2.99 -16.12 -7.73
C ARG A 121 -3.20 -15.30 -9.01
N TRP A 122 -2.26 -15.42 -9.94
CA TRP A 122 -2.12 -14.53 -11.10
C TRP A 122 -3.36 -14.49 -12.02
N PRO A 123 -3.98 -15.62 -12.40
CA PRO A 123 -5.17 -15.59 -13.27
C PRO A 123 -6.35 -14.87 -12.61
N GLU A 124 -6.58 -15.10 -11.31
CA GLU A 124 -7.64 -14.42 -10.57
C GLU A 124 -7.30 -12.94 -10.37
N ALA A 125 -6.05 -12.62 -10.04
CA ALA A 125 -5.58 -11.23 -9.92
C ALA A 125 -5.82 -10.46 -11.22
N ARG A 126 -5.52 -11.08 -12.36
CA ARG A 126 -5.77 -10.50 -13.68
C ARG A 126 -7.23 -10.18 -13.88
N HIS A 127 -8.12 -11.15 -13.63
CA HIS A 127 -9.56 -10.93 -13.79
C HIS A 127 -10.07 -9.74 -12.96
N VAL A 128 -9.62 -9.62 -11.71
CA VAL A 128 -9.98 -8.49 -10.84
C VAL A 128 -9.35 -7.18 -11.33
N ALA A 129 -8.08 -7.19 -11.75
CA ALA A 129 -7.39 -6.00 -12.24
C ALA A 129 -8.01 -5.45 -13.53
N GLU A 130 -8.42 -6.30 -14.47
CA GLU A 130 -9.12 -5.85 -15.69
C GLU A 130 -10.44 -5.16 -15.35
N SER A 131 -11.17 -5.64 -14.33
CA SER A 131 -12.39 -4.96 -13.86
C SER A 131 -12.16 -3.56 -13.29
N LEU A 132 -10.93 -3.23 -12.87
CA LEU A 132 -10.55 -1.89 -12.46
C LEU A 132 -10.19 -0.99 -13.65
N ARG A 133 -9.63 -1.56 -14.73
CA ARG A 133 -9.27 -0.80 -15.94
C ARG A 133 -10.49 -0.26 -16.68
N GLU A 134 -11.61 -0.97 -16.58
CA GLU A 134 -12.90 -0.58 -17.17
C GLU A 134 -13.60 0.56 -16.40
N ARG A 135 -13.03 1.05 -15.30
CA ARG A 135 -13.65 2.03 -14.40
C ARG A 135 -13.00 3.40 -14.50
N ASP A 136 -13.83 4.42 -14.74
CA ASP A 136 -13.39 5.82 -14.77
C ASP A 136 -13.15 6.40 -13.36
N ASP A 137 -13.68 5.76 -12.31
CA ASP A 137 -13.56 6.19 -10.91
C ASP A 137 -12.39 5.54 -10.16
N PHE A 138 -11.43 4.97 -10.89
CA PHE A 138 -10.19 4.41 -10.35
C PHE A 138 -8.96 4.85 -11.17
N PRO A 139 -7.79 5.08 -10.55
CA PRO A 139 -6.60 5.51 -11.30
C PRO A 139 -6.15 4.46 -12.32
N HIS A 140 -6.23 4.79 -13.60
CA HIS A 140 -5.91 3.86 -14.70
C HIS A 140 -4.49 3.30 -14.60
N ASP A 141 -3.48 4.12 -14.30
CA ASP A 141 -2.08 3.66 -14.21
C ASP A 141 -1.87 2.61 -13.11
N VAL A 142 -2.64 2.69 -12.02
CA VAL A 142 -2.60 1.68 -10.95
C VAL A 142 -3.28 0.40 -11.41
N ALA A 143 -4.43 0.50 -12.10
CA ALA A 143 -5.12 -0.67 -12.64
C ALA A 143 -4.28 -1.39 -13.70
N ASP A 144 -3.64 -0.63 -14.58
CA ASP A 144 -2.70 -1.10 -15.59
C ASP A 144 -1.52 -1.82 -14.93
N ALA A 145 -0.87 -1.24 -13.93
CA ALA A 145 0.23 -1.90 -13.22
C ALA A 145 -0.19 -3.24 -12.61
N LEU A 146 -1.35 -3.31 -11.95
CA LEU A 146 -1.89 -4.56 -11.39
C LEU A 146 -2.12 -5.62 -12.48
N ALA A 147 -2.71 -5.21 -13.61
CA ALA A 147 -2.97 -6.08 -14.75
C ALA A 147 -1.67 -6.58 -15.39
N TYR A 148 -0.69 -5.70 -15.60
CA TYR A 148 0.60 -6.07 -16.18
C TYR A 148 1.41 -6.99 -15.26
N ILE A 149 1.44 -6.75 -13.95
CA ILE A 149 2.04 -7.69 -12.99
C ILE A 149 1.38 -9.06 -13.09
N SER A 150 0.04 -9.10 -13.09
CA SER A 150 -0.71 -10.36 -13.17
C SER A 150 -0.47 -11.13 -14.49
N ALA A 151 -0.25 -10.40 -15.59
CA ALA A 151 0.01 -10.94 -16.92
C ALA A 151 1.50 -11.25 -17.17
N HIS A 152 2.39 -10.91 -16.23
CA HIS A 152 3.84 -10.98 -16.38
C HIS A 152 4.37 -10.10 -17.54
N ASP A 153 3.72 -8.96 -17.79
CA ASP A 153 4.13 -7.97 -18.80
C ASP A 153 5.11 -6.97 -18.19
N VAL A 154 6.41 -7.22 -18.37
CA VAL A 154 7.49 -6.43 -17.75
C VAL A 154 7.54 -5.00 -18.30
N ALA A 155 7.35 -4.84 -19.62
CA ALA A 155 7.43 -3.53 -20.25
C ALA A 155 6.21 -2.67 -19.89
N GLY A 156 5.01 -3.24 -19.96
CA GLY A 156 3.79 -2.54 -19.55
C GLY A 156 3.82 -2.16 -18.07
N TYR A 157 4.30 -3.05 -17.20
CA TYR A 157 4.46 -2.75 -15.77
C TYR A 157 5.40 -1.57 -15.53
N ALA A 158 6.56 -1.54 -16.20
CA ALA A 158 7.55 -0.47 -16.05
C ALA A 158 6.95 0.91 -16.40
N GLU A 159 6.28 1.01 -17.54
CA GLU A 159 5.61 2.25 -17.96
C GLU A 159 4.51 2.67 -16.97
N ALA A 160 3.67 1.72 -16.55
CA ALA A 160 2.57 2.00 -15.64
C ALA A 160 3.05 2.46 -14.26
N VAL A 161 4.06 1.80 -13.67
CA VAL A 161 4.55 2.17 -12.34
C VAL A 161 5.28 3.51 -12.35
N GLU A 162 5.99 3.85 -13.42
CA GLU A 162 6.59 5.17 -13.60
C GLU A 162 5.54 6.28 -13.72
N SER A 163 4.43 6.02 -14.43
CA SER A 163 3.29 6.93 -14.48
C SER A 163 2.64 7.13 -13.10
N VAL A 164 2.52 6.05 -12.30
CA VAL A 164 2.07 6.16 -10.90
C VAL A 164 3.00 7.08 -10.11
N VAL A 165 4.33 6.93 -10.22
CA VAL A 165 5.29 7.81 -9.54
C VAL A 165 5.11 9.27 -9.97
N ALA A 166 5.07 9.54 -11.29
CA ALA A 166 4.86 10.89 -11.82
C ALA A 166 3.55 11.51 -11.30
N SER A 167 2.49 10.71 -11.17
CA SER A 167 1.20 11.18 -10.60
C SER A 167 1.30 11.59 -9.13
N PHE A 168 2.28 11.07 -8.36
CA PHE A 168 2.50 11.48 -6.97
C PHE A 168 3.36 12.74 -6.86
N GLU A 169 4.27 12.98 -7.81
CA GLU A 169 5.10 14.19 -7.84
C GLU A 169 4.29 15.48 -8.02
N THR A 170 3.13 15.38 -8.66
CA THR A 170 2.23 16.51 -8.94
C THR A 170 1.07 16.62 -7.95
N ARG A 171 1.01 15.80 -6.90
CA ARG A 171 -0.08 15.85 -5.90
C ARG A 171 0.20 16.92 -4.85
N ASP A 172 -0.85 17.64 -4.48
CA ASP A 172 -0.81 18.61 -3.38
C ASP A 172 -1.19 17.99 -2.03
N GLU A 173 -1.96 16.89 -2.03
CA GLU A 173 -2.44 16.21 -0.83
C GLU A 173 -1.89 14.79 -0.71
N HIS A 174 -1.39 14.47 0.48
CA HIS A 174 -0.86 13.15 0.82
C HIS A 174 -1.37 12.68 2.18
N LEU A 175 -1.41 11.36 2.36
CA LEU A 175 -1.74 10.78 3.66
C LEU A 175 -0.73 11.28 4.70
N GLU A 176 -1.24 11.93 5.74
CA GLU A 176 -0.43 12.46 6.84
C GLU A 176 0.68 13.43 6.39
N ASP A 177 0.48 14.16 5.28
CA ASP A 177 1.46 15.12 4.73
C ASP A 177 2.82 14.48 4.40
N VAL A 178 2.84 13.16 4.13
CA VAL A 178 4.06 12.41 3.74
C VAL A 178 4.02 12.16 2.24
N ALA A 179 4.76 12.96 1.48
CA ALA A 179 4.82 12.91 0.02
C ALA A 179 5.68 11.72 -0.47
N VAL A 180 5.13 10.51 -0.37
CA VAL A 180 5.78 9.26 -0.81
C VAL A 180 4.84 8.50 -1.73
N ALA A 181 5.36 8.01 -2.85
CA ALA A 181 4.65 7.17 -3.82
C ALA A 181 4.50 5.73 -3.31
N ASP A 182 3.86 5.58 -2.17
CA ASP A 182 3.70 4.32 -1.44
C ASP A 182 2.99 3.22 -2.26
N THR A 183 2.10 3.62 -3.16
CA THR A 183 1.44 2.72 -4.10
C THR A 183 2.42 2.17 -5.13
N ALA A 184 3.33 2.98 -5.66
CA ALA A 184 4.38 2.51 -6.56
C ALA A 184 5.33 1.53 -5.84
N LEU A 185 5.70 1.82 -4.58
CA LEU A 185 6.55 0.94 -3.78
C LEU A 185 5.88 -0.41 -3.48
N ALA A 186 4.58 -0.41 -3.15
CA ALA A 186 3.84 -1.65 -2.97
C ALA A 186 3.71 -2.46 -4.27
N LEU A 187 3.50 -1.79 -5.41
CA LEU A 187 3.50 -2.43 -6.73
C LEU A 187 4.88 -3.03 -7.08
N GLN A 188 5.97 -2.35 -6.72
CA GLN A 188 7.33 -2.85 -6.90
C GLN A 188 7.59 -4.12 -6.10
N GLU A 189 7.12 -4.21 -4.85
CA GLU A 189 7.23 -5.44 -4.06
C GLU A 189 6.39 -6.58 -4.66
N LEU A 190 5.20 -6.30 -5.17
CA LEU A 190 4.37 -7.31 -5.85
C LEU A 190 5.01 -7.80 -7.15
N ALA A 191 5.56 -6.88 -7.94
CA ALA A 191 6.30 -7.20 -9.16
C ALA A 191 7.54 -8.04 -8.85
N ARG A 192 8.31 -7.69 -7.81
CA ARG A 192 9.46 -8.46 -7.34
C ARG A 192 9.07 -9.89 -6.95
N ARG A 193 7.95 -10.08 -6.24
CA ARG A 193 7.41 -11.44 -5.92
C ARG A 193 7.07 -12.25 -7.17
N ARG A 194 6.72 -11.58 -8.27
CA ARG A 194 6.50 -12.22 -9.57
C ARG A 194 7.79 -12.43 -10.39
N GLY A 195 8.93 -11.94 -9.92
CA GLY A 195 10.20 -11.97 -10.66
C GLY A 195 10.31 -10.89 -11.73
N MET A 196 9.54 -9.80 -11.60
CA MET A 196 9.52 -8.64 -12.49
C MET A 196 10.30 -7.48 -11.87
N GLU A 197 11.61 -7.63 -11.77
CA GLU A 197 12.46 -6.56 -11.24
C GLU A 197 12.48 -5.37 -12.20
N HIS A 198 12.19 -4.18 -11.67
CA HIS A 198 12.30 -2.91 -12.38
C HIS A 198 12.88 -1.87 -11.43
N THR A 199 13.91 -1.15 -11.89
CA THR A 199 14.52 -0.06 -11.15
C THR A 199 13.76 1.23 -11.48
N LEU A 200 13.04 1.76 -10.49
CA LEU A 200 12.36 3.05 -10.64
C LEU A 200 13.37 4.19 -10.81
N PRO A 201 13.06 5.21 -11.62
CA PRO A 201 13.90 6.40 -11.73
C PRO A 201 13.98 7.14 -10.40
N ALA A 202 15.09 7.85 -10.19
CA ALA A 202 15.26 8.71 -9.02
C ALA A 202 14.14 9.77 -8.97
N SER A 203 13.47 9.86 -7.83
CA SER A 203 12.32 10.74 -7.63
C SER A 203 12.27 11.25 -6.19
N PRO A 204 11.84 12.50 -5.94
CA PRO A 204 11.69 13.03 -4.58
C PRO A 204 10.61 12.31 -3.75
N VAL A 205 9.71 11.55 -4.38
CA VAL A 205 8.66 10.77 -3.70
C VAL A 205 9.02 9.30 -3.53
N LEU A 206 10.27 8.92 -3.84
CA LEU A 206 10.82 7.58 -3.66
C LEU A 206 12.07 7.61 -2.77
N PRO A 207 12.38 6.51 -2.04
CA PRO A 207 13.62 6.39 -1.29
C PRO A 207 14.83 6.56 -2.21
N GLY A 208 15.91 7.16 -1.69
CA GLY A 208 17.15 7.27 -2.45
C GLY A 208 17.69 5.89 -2.81
N SER A 209 18.18 5.73 -4.04
CA SER A 209 18.99 4.57 -4.42
C SER A 209 20.35 4.71 -3.73
N GLU A 210 20.76 3.72 -2.93
CA GLU A 210 22.17 3.59 -2.51
C GLU A 210 23.09 3.28 -3.70
#